data_AF-A0A2T7FVD0-F1
#
_entry.id   AF-A0A2T7FVD0-F1
#
_cell.length_a   1.000
_cell.length_b   1.000
_cell.length_c   1.000
_cell.angle_alpha   90.00
_cell.angle_beta   90.00
_cell.angle_gamma   90.00
#
_symmetry.space_group_name_H-M   'P 1'
#
loop_
_entity.id
_entity.type
_entity.pdbx_description
1 polymer ?
#
loop_
_entity_poly.entity_id
_entity_poly.type
_entity_poly.pdbx_seq_one_letter_code
_entity_poly.pdbx_strand_id
1 'polypeptide(L)'
;MIKPHAYDTFTLSYGGNTVALRPSLRAATHLEQLHTGFPNLLKKVAEGDTATLREIITSAATDRTAAHNILSAMAGAKLKNVQKAAIKAAYAVIQAILTPNPDIAEKPTEATAPAKPVEWADLFNDLYRIATGWLGWPPETAWAATIPEITEAFEGHTAKLKAIHGG
;
A
#
# COMPACT_ATOMS: atom_id res chain seq x y z
N MET A 1 -17.05 -18.89 6.81
CA MET A 1 -16.48 -17.67 7.42
C MET A 1 -16.28 -16.66 6.31
N ILE A 2 -16.93 -15.51 6.38
CA ILE A 2 -16.73 -14.44 5.40
C ILE A 2 -15.37 -13.82 5.72
N LYS A 3 -14.37 -14.03 4.85
CA LYS A 3 -13.08 -13.33 4.89
C LYS A 3 -13.42 -11.82 4.82
N PRO A 4 -12.96 -10.96 5.74
CA PRO A 4 -13.18 -9.53 5.56
C PRO A 4 -12.41 -9.10 4.29
N HIS A 5 -13.11 -8.93 3.17
CA HIS A 5 -12.53 -8.48 1.90
C HIS A 5 -12.40 -6.94 1.85
N ALA A 6 -11.97 -6.33 2.95
CA ALA A 6 -11.84 -4.87 3.10
C ALA A 6 -10.38 -4.53 3.39
N TYR A 7 -9.56 -4.57 2.35
CA TYR A 7 -8.12 -4.40 2.38
C TYR A 7 -7.71 -3.17 3.20
N ASP A 8 -6.90 -3.47 4.23
CA ASP A 8 -6.95 -2.81 5.53
C ASP A 8 -6.63 -1.32 5.47
N THR A 9 -7.56 -0.53 6.00
CA THR A 9 -7.30 0.85 6.36
C THR A 9 -6.77 0.89 7.79
N PHE A 10 -5.54 1.37 7.97
CA PHE A 10 -4.91 1.50 9.28
C PHE A 10 -5.31 2.82 9.93
N THR A 11 -5.77 2.77 11.17
CA THR A 11 -6.11 4.00 11.90
C THR A 11 -4.90 4.49 12.69
N LEU A 12 -4.50 5.73 12.45
CA LEU A 12 -3.58 6.47 13.30
C LEU A 12 -4.38 7.45 14.14
N SER A 13 -4.24 7.35 15.47
CA SER A 13 -4.92 8.22 16.44
C SER A 13 -3.91 8.97 17.29
N TYR A 14 -4.06 10.28 17.41
CA TYR A 14 -3.20 11.13 18.22
C TYR A 14 -3.91 12.42 18.65
N GLY A 15 -3.83 12.76 19.94
CA GLY A 15 -4.36 14.03 20.45
C GLY A 15 -5.85 14.26 20.15
N GLY A 16 -6.67 13.21 20.18
CA GLY A 16 -8.10 13.27 19.83
C GLY A 16 -8.41 13.31 18.33
N ASN A 17 -7.40 13.39 17.47
CA ASN A 17 -7.54 13.32 16.02
C ASN A 17 -7.28 11.90 15.52
N THR A 18 -7.95 11.53 14.43
CA THR A 18 -7.77 10.24 13.77
C THR A 18 -7.59 10.44 12.27
N VAL A 19 -6.76 9.59 11.65
CA VAL A 19 -6.65 9.49 10.19
C VAL A 19 -6.62 8.03 9.79
N ALA A 20 -7.37 7.72 8.73
CA ALA A 20 -7.39 6.43 8.09
C ALA A 20 -6.32 6.39 6.99
N LEU A 21 -5.40 5.44 7.07
CA LEU A 21 -4.28 5.24 6.17
C LEU A 21 -4.50 3.99 5.32
N ARG A 22 -4.45 4.14 4.00
CA ARG A 22 -4.67 3.07 3.03
C ARG A 22 -3.39 2.80 2.23
N PRO A 23 -2.92 1.54 2.15
CA PRO A 23 -1.79 1.15 1.32
C PRO A 23 -2.20 1.05 -0.16
N SER A 24 -2.71 2.15 -0.71
CA SER A 24 -3.13 2.23 -2.12
C SER A 24 -1.93 2.09 -3.06
N LEU A 25 -2.17 1.74 -4.32
CA LEU A 25 -1.15 1.67 -5.35
C LEU A 25 -0.41 3.02 -5.47
N ARG A 26 -1.15 4.14 -5.39
CA ARG A 26 -0.56 5.49 -5.37
C ARG A 26 0.39 5.69 -4.19
N ALA A 27 -0.03 5.29 -2.99
CA ALA A 27 0.80 5.40 -1.80
C ALA A 27 2.06 4.52 -1.95
N ALA A 28 1.90 3.28 -2.41
CA ALA A 28 3.01 2.35 -2.62
C ALA A 28 4.05 2.91 -3.60
N THR A 29 3.62 3.46 -4.74
CA THR A 29 4.50 4.10 -5.72
C THR A 29 5.23 5.31 -5.12
N HIS A 30 4.53 6.19 -4.39
CA HIS A 30 5.17 7.35 -3.75
C HIS A 30 6.22 6.94 -2.72
N LEU A 31 5.91 5.93 -1.89
CA LEU A 31 6.79 5.47 -0.83
C LEU A 31 8.05 4.78 -1.34
N GLU A 32 7.93 4.04 -2.43
CA GLU A 32 9.07 3.45 -3.13
C GLU A 32 10.02 4.53 -3.65
N GLN A 33 9.49 5.57 -4.28
CA GLN A 33 10.28 6.67 -4.83
C GLN A 33 10.95 7.54 -3.76
N LEU A 34 10.36 7.64 -2.57
CA LEU A 34 10.81 8.55 -1.51
C LEU A 34 12.27 8.33 -1.09
N HIS A 35 12.72 7.07 -1.07
CA HIS A 35 14.09 6.70 -0.68
C HIS A 35 14.75 5.68 -1.63
N THR A 36 14.28 5.61 -2.88
CA THR A 36 14.75 4.63 -3.89
C THR A 36 14.64 3.20 -3.36
N GLY A 37 13.44 2.82 -2.93
CA GLY A 37 13.09 1.49 -2.46
C GLY A 37 12.79 1.36 -0.96
N PHE A 38 12.08 0.28 -0.64
CA PHE A 38 11.64 -0.02 0.73
C PHE A 38 12.75 -0.25 1.76
N PRO A 39 13.93 -0.82 1.45
CA PRO A 39 15.00 -0.99 2.45
C PRO A 39 15.46 0.34 3.07
N ASN A 40 15.66 1.37 2.25
CA ASN A 40 16.07 2.69 2.74
C ASN A 40 14.93 3.39 3.47
N LEU A 41 13.69 3.24 2.98
CA LEU A 41 12.49 3.74 3.66
C LEU A 41 12.36 3.14 5.07
N LEU A 42 12.48 1.81 5.21
CA LEU A 42 12.41 1.12 6.50
C LEU A 42 13.50 1.59 7.46
N LYS A 43 14.71 1.84 6.97
CA LYS A 43 15.79 2.43 7.77
C LYS A 43 15.40 3.82 8.31
N LYS A 44 14.84 4.69 7.47
CA LYS A 44 14.39 6.04 7.86
C LYS A 44 13.25 6.00 8.87
N VAL A 45 12.33 5.04 8.72
CA VAL A 45 11.25 4.80 9.70
C VAL A 45 11.83 4.31 11.04
N ALA A 46 12.81 3.40 11.03
CA ALA A 46 13.48 2.92 12.23
C ALA A 46 14.26 4.03 12.96
N GLU A 47 14.89 4.94 12.21
CA GLU A 47 15.56 6.15 12.72
C GLU A 47 14.57 7.18 13.31
N GLY A 48 13.27 7.00 13.05
CA GLY A 48 12.23 7.94 13.49
C GLY A 48 12.28 9.28 12.76
N ASP A 49 12.72 9.27 11.49
CA ASP A 49 12.81 10.46 10.63
C ASP A 49 11.44 11.10 10.43
N THR A 50 11.25 12.28 11.03
CA THR A 50 9.92 12.93 11.10
C THR A 50 9.40 13.37 9.74
N ALA A 51 10.29 13.72 8.80
CA ALA A 51 9.91 14.06 7.43
C ALA A 51 9.35 12.83 6.70
N THR A 52 10.05 11.69 6.79
CA THR A 52 9.60 10.41 6.22
C THR A 52 8.27 9.96 6.84
N LEU A 53 8.13 10.05 8.16
CA LEU A 53 6.87 9.71 8.84
C LEU A 53 5.70 10.57 8.37
N ARG A 54 5.93 11.88 8.17
CA ARG A 54 4.94 12.79 7.60
C ARG A 54 4.57 12.41 6.16
N GLU A 55 5.55 12.09 5.31
CA GLU A 55 5.29 11.66 3.93
C GLU A 55 4.49 10.36 3.88
N ILE A 56 4.75 9.41 4.78
CA ILE A 56 3.95 8.17 4.87
C ILE A 56 2.51 8.47 5.27
N ILE A 57 2.30 9.28 6.32
CA ILE A 57 0.96 9.64 6.78
C ILE A 57 0.19 10.37 5.66
N THR A 58 0.82 11.33 4.99
CA THR A 58 0.14 12.14 3.96
C THR A 58 -0.15 11.37 2.68
N SER A 59 0.75 10.50 2.24
CA SER A 59 0.56 9.70 1.01
C SER A 59 -0.44 8.55 1.19
N ALA A 60 -0.50 7.96 2.38
CA ALA A 60 -1.45 6.90 2.69
C ALA A 60 -2.81 7.43 3.19
N ALA A 61 -2.93 8.70 3.59
CA ALA A 61 -4.18 9.22 4.13
C ALA A 61 -5.33 9.17 3.12
N THR A 62 -6.46 8.61 3.57
CA THR A 62 -7.73 8.63 2.84
C THR A 62 -8.41 10.01 2.87
N ASP A 63 -8.11 10.82 3.89
CA ASP A 63 -8.60 12.18 4.05
C ASP A 63 -7.42 13.14 4.36
N ARG A 64 -7.25 14.15 3.50
CA ARG A 64 -6.15 15.13 3.61
C ARG A 64 -6.32 16.06 4.81
N THR A 65 -7.55 16.43 5.16
CA THR A 65 -7.85 17.30 6.30
C THR A 65 -7.55 16.57 7.60
N ALA A 66 -7.96 15.30 7.71
CA ALA A 66 -7.65 14.44 8.85
C ALA A 66 -6.13 14.27 9.03
N ALA A 67 -5.39 14.05 7.94
CA ALA A 67 -3.93 14.00 7.95
C ALA A 67 -3.31 15.33 8.43
N HIS A 68 -3.82 16.46 7.98
CA HIS A 68 -3.32 17.77 8.42
C HIS A 68 -3.58 18.01 9.91
N ASN A 69 -4.78 17.69 10.39
CA ASN A 69 -5.17 17.87 11.79
C ASN A 69 -4.29 17.04 12.73
N ILE A 70 -4.05 15.77 12.39
CA ILE A 70 -3.23 14.91 13.23
C ILE A 70 -1.75 15.31 13.23
N LEU A 71 -1.21 15.72 12.08
CA LEU A 71 0.17 16.23 11.99
C LEU A 71 0.34 17.53 12.78
N SER A 72 -0.66 18.41 12.74
CA SER A 72 -0.67 19.65 13.54
C SER A 72 -0.72 19.35 15.03
N ALA A 73 -1.52 18.37 15.45
CA ALA A 73 -1.55 17.91 16.84
C ALA A 73 -0.22 17.30 17.31
N MET A 74 0.54 16.67 16.40
CA MET A 74 1.86 16.11 16.69
C MET A 74 2.96 17.19 16.79
N ALA A 75 2.86 18.30 16.07
CA ALA A 75 3.91 19.32 15.98
C ALA A 75 4.29 19.95 17.35
N GLY A 76 3.33 20.10 18.27
CA GLY A 76 3.56 20.67 19.60
C GLY A 76 3.87 19.64 20.69
N ALA A 77 3.98 18.35 20.35
CA ALA A 77 4.06 17.29 21.34
C ALA A 77 5.49 16.79 21.61
N LYS A 78 5.64 16.02 22.70
CA LYS A 78 6.89 15.34 23.03
C LYS A 78 7.24 14.36 21.90
N LEU A 79 8.44 14.52 21.32
CA LEU A 79 8.93 13.73 20.18
C LEU A 79 8.77 12.22 20.39
N LYS A 80 9.06 11.71 21.59
CA LYS A 80 8.91 10.28 21.92
C LYS A 80 7.49 9.74 21.70
N ASN A 81 6.47 10.55 22.00
CA ASN A 81 5.07 10.14 21.84
C ASN A 81 4.67 10.14 20.36
N VAL A 82 5.11 11.17 19.63
CA VAL A 82 4.89 11.30 18.19
C VAL A 82 5.54 10.14 17.44
N GLN A 83 6.82 9.87 17.71
CA GLN A 83 7.55 8.76 17.10
C GLN A 83 6.87 7.42 17.39
N LYS A 84 6.47 7.15 18.65
CA LYS A 84 5.79 5.89 18.98
C LYS A 84 4.51 5.68 18.15
N ALA A 85 3.68 6.71 18.00
CA ALA A 85 2.43 6.61 17.25
C ALA A 85 2.68 6.51 15.73
N ALA A 86 3.52 7.39 15.19
CA ALA A 86 3.78 7.49 13.75
C ALA A 86 4.59 6.29 13.22
N ILE A 87 5.61 5.81 13.94
CA ILE A 87 6.41 4.65 13.53
C ILE A 87 5.54 3.39 13.44
N LYS A 88 4.66 3.17 14.42
CA LYS A 88 3.73 2.02 14.38
C LYS A 88 2.83 2.06 13.15
N ALA A 89 2.25 3.23 12.85
CA ALA A 89 1.39 3.40 11.68
C ALA A 89 2.16 3.25 10.36
N ALA A 90 3.38 3.80 10.29
CA ALA A 90 4.25 3.68 9.14
C ALA A 90 4.61 2.22 8.82
N TYR A 91 5.01 1.44 9.83
CA TYR A 91 5.28 0.01 9.64
C TYR A 91 4.04 -0.76 9.19
N ALA A 92 2.86 -0.46 9.72
CA ALA A 92 1.63 -1.12 9.31
C ALA A 92 1.32 -0.91 7.82
N VAL A 93 1.46 0.33 7.33
CA VAL A 93 1.29 0.66 5.90
C VAL A 93 2.33 -0.05 5.04
N ILE A 94 3.62 0.03 5.41
CA ILE A 94 4.70 -0.59 4.64
C ILE A 94 4.55 -2.12 4.61
N GLN A 95 4.23 -2.74 5.74
CA GLN A 95 4.00 -4.17 5.82
C GLN A 95 2.85 -4.61 4.91
N ALA A 96 1.75 -3.86 4.88
CA ALA A 96 0.62 -4.16 4.00
C ALA A 96 0.97 -4.09 2.50
N ILE A 97 1.91 -3.21 2.13
CA ILE A 97 2.43 -3.12 0.76
C ILE A 97 3.35 -4.29 0.44
N LEU A 98 4.24 -4.66 1.37
CA LEU A 98 5.27 -5.68 1.16
C LEU A 98 4.76 -7.13 1.26
N THR A 99 3.64 -7.34 1.94
CA THR A 99 2.99 -8.66 2.06
C THR A 99 1.59 -8.64 1.47
N PRO A 100 1.45 -8.52 0.14
CA PRO A 100 0.16 -8.70 -0.50
C PRO A 100 -0.23 -10.18 -0.39
N ASN A 101 -1.09 -10.49 0.58
CA ASN A 101 -1.81 -11.77 0.82
C ASN A 101 -1.03 -13.09 0.51
N PRO A 102 -0.63 -13.90 1.51
CA PRO A 102 0.13 -15.14 1.29
C PRO A 102 -0.59 -16.18 0.42
N ASP A 103 -1.91 -16.11 0.27
CA ASP A 103 -2.70 -17.06 -0.54
C ASP A 103 -2.48 -16.89 -2.07
N ILE A 104 -1.85 -15.78 -2.52
CA ILE A 104 -1.53 -15.53 -3.93
C ILE A 104 -0.14 -16.07 -4.29
N ALA A 105 0.68 -16.44 -3.30
CA ALA A 105 2.04 -16.94 -3.50
C ALA A 105 2.12 -18.43 -3.91
N GLU A 106 1.00 -19.17 -3.94
CA GLU A 106 0.97 -20.61 -4.21
C GLU A 106 0.68 -21.01 -5.68
N LYS A 107 0.89 -20.11 -6.65
CA LYS A 107 1.08 -20.54 -8.05
C LYS A 107 2.42 -20.11 -8.61
N PRO A 108 3.46 -20.95 -8.46
CA PRO A 108 4.60 -20.88 -9.34
C PRO A 108 4.14 -21.35 -10.73
N THR A 109 3.76 -20.43 -11.61
CA THR A 109 3.85 -20.68 -13.04
C THR A 109 5.31 -20.92 -13.37
N GLU A 110 5.60 -22.06 -13.98
CA GLU A 110 6.92 -22.59 -14.34
C GLU A 110 7.94 -21.48 -14.66
N ALA A 111 8.82 -21.21 -13.69
CA ALA A 111 9.90 -20.25 -13.84
C ALA A 111 11.00 -20.87 -14.71
N THR A 112 10.99 -20.53 -16.00
CA THR A 112 12.16 -20.71 -16.86
C THR A 112 13.04 -19.46 -16.70
N ALA A 113 14.29 -19.67 -16.27
CA ALA A 113 15.38 -18.70 -16.10
C ALA A 113 15.27 -17.74 -14.89
N PRO A 114 16.42 -17.31 -14.30
CA PRO A 114 16.44 -16.38 -13.18
C PRO A 114 15.90 -15.02 -13.64
N ALA A 115 14.66 -14.73 -13.27
CA ALA A 115 14.05 -13.42 -13.49
C ALA A 115 14.93 -12.37 -12.80
N LYS A 116 15.27 -11.30 -13.53
CA LYS A 116 15.88 -10.09 -12.94
C LYS A 116 15.09 -9.70 -11.69
N PRO A 117 15.73 -9.17 -10.63
CA PRO A 117 15.00 -8.61 -9.50
C PRO A 117 13.92 -7.69 -10.05
N VAL A 118 12.65 -7.99 -9.77
CA VAL A 118 11.56 -7.11 -10.18
C VAL A 118 11.74 -5.82 -9.39
N GLU A 119 12.08 -4.74 -10.09
CA GLU A 119 12.10 -3.41 -9.48
C GLU A 119 10.66 -3.06 -9.09
N TRP A 120 10.45 -2.58 -7.85
CA TRP A 120 9.10 -2.28 -7.33
C TRP A 120 8.29 -1.35 -8.25
N ALA A 121 8.99 -0.44 -8.93
CA ALA A 121 8.39 0.44 -9.93
C ALA A 121 7.74 -0.33 -11.10
N ASP A 122 8.38 -1.39 -11.60
CA ASP A 122 7.85 -2.21 -12.68
C ASP A 122 6.60 -2.96 -12.22
N LEU A 123 6.64 -3.54 -11.00
CA LEU A 123 5.47 -4.20 -10.40
C LEU A 123 4.28 -3.24 -10.30
N PHE A 124 4.47 -2.03 -9.77
CA PHE A 124 3.38 -1.07 -9.61
C PHE A 124 2.83 -0.58 -10.95
N ASN A 125 3.70 -0.39 -11.96
CA ASN A 125 3.28 -0.06 -13.31
C ASN A 125 2.45 -1.17 -13.95
N ASP A 126 2.83 -2.43 -13.76
CA ASP A 126 2.10 -3.58 -14.29
C ASP A 126 0.75 -3.76 -13.61
N LEU A 127 0.66 -3.57 -12.28
CA LEU A 127 -0.62 -3.56 -11.56
C LEU A 127 -1.55 -2.45 -12.06
N TYR A 128 -1.02 -1.26 -12.31
CA TYR A 128 -1.80 -0.17 -12.90
C TYR A 128 -2.33 -0.55 -14.29
N ARG A 129 -1.47 -1.11 -15.15
CA ARG A 129 -1.87 -1.58 -16.50
C ARG A 129 -2.92 -2.69 -16.43
N ILE A 130 -2.80 -3.62 -15.50
CA ILE A 130 -3.81 -4.67 -15.26
C ILE A 130 -5.15 -4.04 -14.89
N ALA A 131 -5.15 -3.12 -13.92
CA ALA A 131 -6.36 -2.46 -13.46
C ALA A 131 -7.05 -1.65 -14.56
N THR A 132 -6.32 -0.81 -15.29
CA THR A 132 -6.94 0.05 -16.31
C THR A 132 -7.19 -0.66 -17.63
N GLY A 133 -6.40 -1.69 -17.95
CA GLY A 133 -6.47 -2.40 -19.23
C GLY A 133 -7.38 -3.63 -19.16
N TRP A 134 -7.05 -4.60 -18.31
CA TRP A 134 -7.78 -5.86 -18.21
C TRP A 134 -9.08 -5.72 -17.42
N LEU A 135 -9.04 -5.02 -16.29
CA LEU A 135 -10.20 -4.85 -15.43
C LEU A 135 -11.11 -3.68 -15.87
N GLY A 136 -10.61 -2.81 -16.76
CA GLY A 136 -11.35 -1.65 -17.26
C GLY A 136 -11.66 -0.61 -16.17
N TRP A 137 -10.88 -0.58 -15.09
CA TRP A 137 -11.08 0.41 -14.03
C TRP A 137 -10.66 1.80 -14.49
N PRO A 138 -11.40 2.84 -14.09
CA PRO A 138 -10.90 4.20 -14.25
C PRO A 138 -9.55 4.40 -13.53
N PRO A 139 -8.66 5.26 -14.04
CA PRO A 139 -7.36 5.56 -13.42
C PRO A 139 -7.43 5.87 -11.93
N GLU A 140 -8.40 6.65 -11.50
CA GLU A 140 -8.60 7.04 -10.11
C GLU A 140 -8.91 5.84 -9.21
N THR A 141 -9.69 4.88 -9.70
CA THR A 141 -9.99 3.63 -9.00
C THR A 141 -8.76 2.75 -8.92
N ALA A 142 -8.02 2.60 -10.02
CA ALA A 142 -6.77 1.84 -10.06
C ALA A 142 -5.73 2.38 -9.08
N TRP A 143 -5.58 3.70 -9.00
CA TRP A 143 -4.64 4.33 -8.08
C TRP A 143 -5.08 4.25 -6.61
N ALA A 144 -6.38 4.24 -6.33
CA ALA A 144 -6.94 4.14 -4.98
C ALA A 144 -7.01 2.69 -4.46
N ALA A 145 -6.97 1.71 -5.36
CA ALA A 145 -6.97 0.31 -5.01
C ALA A 145 -5.65 -0.11 -4.36
N THR A 146 -5.71 -1.09 -3.47
CA THR A 146 -4.54 -1.75 -2.88
C THR A 146 -4.02 -2.84 -3.83
N ILE A 147 -2.77 -3.27 -3.66
CA ILE A 147 -2.20 -4.37 -4.46
C ILE A 147 -3.09 -5.62 -4.38
N PRO A 148 -3.53 -6.08 -3.18
CA PRO A 148 -4.43 -7.23 -3.08
C PRO A 148 -5.78 -7.08 -3.78
N GLU A 149 -6.36 -5.87 -3.82
CA GLU A 149 -7.63 -5.62 -4.54
C GLU A 149 -7.48 -5.84 -6.03
N ILE A 150 -6.39 -5.33 -6.60
CA ILE A 150 -6.10 -5.46 -8.02
C ILE A 150 -5.87 -6.94 -8.35
N THR A 151 -5.08 -7.65 -7.55
CA THR A 151 -4.75 -9.06 -7.79
C THR A 151 -5.99 -9.95 -7.70
N GLU A 152 -6.86 -9.73 -6.72
CA GLU A 152 -8.07 -10.55 -6.53
C GLU A 152 -9.14 -10.25 -7.59
N ALA A 153 -9.28 -8.99 -8.00
CA ALA A 153 -10.12 -8.63 -9.14
C ALA A 153 -9.62 -9.27 -10.45
N PHE A 154 -8.30 -9.31 -10.66
CA PHE A 154 -7.70 -9.95 -11.82
C PHE A 154 -7.85 -11.47 -11.82
N GLU A 155 -7.74 -12.11 -10.65
CA GLU A 155 -8.03 -13.54 -10.49
C GLU A 155 -9.48 -13.85 -10.85
N GLY A 156 -10.44 -13.08 -10.32
CA GLY A 156 -11.85 -13.22 -10.65
C GLY A 156 -12.13 -13.02 -12.15
N HIS A 157 -11.48 -12.03 -12.77
CA HIS A 157 -11.58 -11.80 -14.21
C HIS A 157 -11.06 -13.00 -15.02
N THR A 158 -9.91 -13.55 -14.63
CA THR A 158 -9.30 -14.71 -15.29
C THR A 158 -10.17 -15.97 -15.14
N ALA A 159 -10.72 -16.21 -13.95
CA ALA A 159 -11.64 -17.32 -13.69
C ALA A 159 -12.90 -17.23 -14.56
N LYS A 160 -13.48 -16.02 -14.72
CA LYS A 160 -14.59 -15.77 -15.63
C LYS A 160 -14.23 -16.08 -17.08
N LEU A 161 -13.07 -15.63 -17.57
CA LEU A 161 -12.65 -15.90 -18.95
C LEU A 161 -12.49 -17.40 -19.22
N LYS A 162 -11.92 -18.16 -18.28
CA LYS A 162 -11.80 -19.62 -18.36
C LYS A 162 -13.16 -20.31 -18.40
N ALA A 163 -14.11 -19.85 -17.59
CA ALA A 163 -15.46 -20.41 -17.57
C ALA A 163 -16.22 -20.18 -18.89
N ILE A 164 -15.99 -19.05 -19.57
CA ILE A 164 -16.67 -18.71 -20.84
C ILE A 164 -16.05 -19.43 -22.03
N HIS A 165 -14.72 -19.55 -22.08
CA HIS A 165 -14.02 -20.01 -23.29
C HIS A 165 -13.57 -21.48 -23.25
N GLY A 166 -13.90 -22.22 -22.18
CA GLY A 166 -13.49 -23.61 -22.02
C GLY A 166 -11.99 -23.71 -21.75
N GLY A 167 -11.61 -23.60 -20.47
CA GLY A 167 -10.26 -23.88 -20.00
C GLY A 167 -9.93 -25.36 -19.96
#